data_AF-A0A1E8FIB1-F1
#
_entry.id   AF-A0A1E8FIB1-F1
#
_cell.length_a   1.000
_cell.length_b   1.000
_cell.length_c   1.000
_cell.angle_alpha   90.00
_cell.angle_beta   90.00
_cell.angle_gamma   90.00
#
_symmetry.space_group_name_H-M   'P 1'
#
loop_
_entity.id
_entity.type
_entity.pdbx_description
1 polymer ?
#
loop_
_entity_poly.entity_id
_entity_poly.type
_entity_poly.pdbx_seq_one_letter_code
_entity_poly.pdbx_strand_id
1 'polypeptide(L)'
;MEKLETVKRLVRQNNYKNNDITFKQCQDLGVTVNRVGLEIFARKLRAMDRAEEINLYKEQPMEQAHTSVQPSATLSFEKSSVELGNYSEHYRARTQVSNVTHLSKAEVLRKPLPNDPAERKREITFELGTIKVREHELLQELNSIEHKERLAGAH
;
A
#
# COMPACT_ATOMS: atom_id res chain seq x y z
N MET A 1 -33.58 3.33 13.07
CA MET A 1 -32.24 3.77 13.53
C MET A 1 -31.66 2.81 14.58
N GLU A 2 -32.45 2.39 15.58
CA GLU A 2 -31.96 1.56 16.70
C GLU A 2 -31.38 0.19 16.30
N LYS A 3 -32.01 -0.52 15.33
CA LYS A 3 -31.54 -1.84 14.87
C LYS A 3 -30.11 -1.82 14.29
N LEU A 4 -29.72 -0.76 13.59
CA LEU A 4 -28.39 -0.64 13.01
C LEU A 4 -27.32 -0.44 14.09
N GLU A 5 -27.62 0.37 15.11
CA GLU A 5 -26.73 0.57 16.25
C GLU A 5 -26.56 -0.69 17.08
N THR A 6 -27.63 -1.48 17.23
CA THR A 6 -27.56 -2.82 17.84
C THR A 6 -26.62 -3.74 17.05
N VAL A 7 -26.74 -3.78 15.71
CA VAL A 7 -25.85 -4.59 14.87
C VAL A 7 -24.38 -4.11 14.98
N LYS A 8 -24.12 -2.80 14.93
CA LYS A 8 -22.77 -2.25 15.15
C LYS A 8 -22.19 -2.70 16.49
N ARG A 9 -22.97 -2.61 17.57
CA ARG A 9 -22.55 -3.00 18.92
C ARG A 9 -22.18 -4.48 18.98
N LEU A 10 -23.01 -5.36 18.44
CA LEU A 10 -22.76 -6.80 18.42
C LEU A 10 -21.50 -7.14 17.59
N VAL A 11 -21.33 -6.51 16.42
CA VAL A 11 -20.14 -6.70 15.59
C VAL A 11 -18.86 -6.31 16.33
N ARG A 12 -18.88 -5.19 17.07
CA ARG A 12 -17.75 -4.72 17.88
C ARG A 12 -17.46 -5.66 19.05
N GLN A 13 -18.49 -6.10 19.78
CA GLN A 13 -18.37 -7.07 20.87
C GLN A 13 -17.77 -8.41 20.41
N ASN A 14 -18.07 -8.81 19.18
CA ASN A 14 -17.58 -10.04 18.55
C ASN A 14 -16.29 -9.85 17.72
N ASN A 15 -15.55 -8.77 17.97
CA ASN A 15 -14.25 -8.46 17.37
C ASN A 15 -14.25 -8.48 15.83
N TYR A 16 -15.37 -8.15 15.19
CA TYR A 16 -15.57 -8.05 13.74
C TYR A 16 -15.21 -9.32 12.90
N LYS A 17 -14.95 -10.47 13.54
CA LYS A 17 -14.64 -11.75 12.85
C LYS A 17 -15.70 -12.81 13.08
N ASN A 18 -16.33 -12.81 14.25
CA ASN A 18 -17.28 -13.85 14.63
C ASN A 18 -18.68 -13.53 14.06
N ASN A 19 -18.78 -13.47 12.73
CA ASN A 19 -20.00 -13.11 12.02
C ASN A 19 -21.12 -14.13 12.25
N ASP A 20 -20.78 -15.41 12.47
CA ASP A 20 -21.77 -16.47 12.70
C ASP A 20 -22.48 -16.34 14.05
N ILE A 21 -21.72 -15.96 15.09
CA ILE A 21 -22.25 -15.68 16.42
C ILE A 21 -23.09 -14.39 16.36
N THR A 22 -22.55 -13.36 15.71
CA THR A 22 -23.24 -12.07 15.53
C THR A 22 -24.55 -12.24 14.75
N PHE A 23 -24.57 -13.10 13.72
CA PHE A 23 -25.74 -13.40 12.92
C PHE A 23 -26.85 -14.04 13.75
N LYS A 24 -26.51 -15.05 14.57
CA LYS A 24 -27.47 -15.67 15.50
C LYS A 24 -28.03 -14.65 16.49
N GLN A 25 -27.17 -13.85 17.11
CA GLN A 25 -27.59 -12.80 18.04
C GLN A 25 -28.51 -11.76 17.39
N CYS A 26 -28.24 -11.37 16.14
CA CYS A 26 -29.14 -10.50 15.39
C CYS A 26 -30.50 -11.15 15.16
N GLN A 27 -30.53 -12.44 14.83
CA GLN A 27 -31.76 -13.21 14.62
C GLN A 27 -32.58 -13.35 15.91
N ASP A 28 -31.91 -13.62 17.03
CA ASP A 28 -32.52 -13.72 18.37
C ASP A 28 -33.16 -12.41 18.81
N LEU A 29 -32.59 -11.27 18.37
CA LEU A 29 -33.11 -9.92 18.62
C LEU A 29 -34.17 -9.48 17.58
N GLY A 30 -34.60 -10.37 16.70
CA GLY A 30 -35.61 -10.08 15.67
C GLY A 30 -35.11 -9.13 14.56
N VAL A 31 -33.80 -9.05 14.36
CA VAL A 31 -33.16 -8.28 13.29
C VAL A 31 -32.78 -9.21 12.15
N THR A 32 -33.48 -9.09 11.03
CA THR A 32 -33.15 -9.84 9.81
C THR A 32 -31.93 -9.23 9.14
N VAL A 33 -30.84 -9.99 9.09
CA VAL A 33 -29.60 -9.61 8.41
C VAL A 33 -29.19 -10.72 7.45
N ASN A 34 -28.55 -10.35 6.33
CA ASN A 34 -27.94 -11.33 5.42
C ASN A 34 -26.55 -11.68 5.94
N ARG A 35 -26.18 -12.97 5.98
CA ARG A 35 -24.85 -13.43 6.45
C ARG A 35 -23.69 -12.83 5.66
N VAL A 36 -23.80 -12.81 4.33
CA VAL A 36 -22.79 -12.18 3.45
C VAL A 36 -22.77 -10.67 3.67
N GLY A 37 -23.95 -10.06 3.83
CA GLY A 37 -24.07 -8.63 4.13
C GLY A 37 -23.43 -8.26 5.47
N LEU A 38 -23.57 -9.11 6.48
CA LEU A 38 -23.00 -8.92 7.81
C LEU A 38 -21.47 -9.01 7.80
N GLU A 39 -20.90 -9.94 7.01
CA GLU A 39 -19.45 -10.03 6.83
C GLU A 39 -18.87 -8.76 6.19
N ILE A 40 -19.49 -8.30 5.10
CA ILE A 40 -19.09 -7.06 4.41
C ILE A 40 -19.23 -5.87 5.36
N PHE A 41 -20.32 -5.82 6.10
CA PHE A 41 -20.58 -4.78 7.08
C PHE A 41 -19.52 -4.76 8.18
N ALA A 42 -19.17 -5.92 8.74
CA ALA A 42 -18.13 -6.03 9.77
C ALA A 42 -16.76 -5.57 9.27
N ARG A 43 -16.41 -5.93 8.03
CA ARG A 43 -15.18 -5.48 7.37
C ARG A 43 -15.15 -3.97 7.19
N LYS A 44 -16.25 -3.38 6.71
CA LYS A 44 -16.38 -1.93 6.50
C LYS A 44 -16.36 -1.16 7.83
N LEU A 45 -17.09 -1.63 8.84
CA LEU A 45 -17.14 -1.03 10.16
C LEU A 45 -15.75 -1.00 10.81
N ARG A 46 -15.00 -2.10 10.73
CA ARG A 46 -13.60 -2.14 11.22
C ARG A 46 -12.71 -1.11 10.50
N ALA A 47 -12.86 -0.97 9.19
CA ALA A 47 -12.05 -0.02 8.42
C ALA A 47 -12.37 1.43 8.81
N MET A 48 -13.64 1.74 9.03
CA MET A 48 -14.07 3.05 9.53
C MET A 48 -13.54 3.32 10.94
N ASP A 49 -13.73 2.40 11.87
CA ASP A 49 -13.28 2.56 13.26
C ASP A 49 -11.74 2.77 13.32
N ARG A 50 -10.95 2.04 12.50
CA ARG A 50 -9.49 2.28 12.37
C ARG A 50 -9.13 3.64 11.76
N ALA A 51 -9.90 4.11 10.79
CA ALA A 51 -9.66 5.41 10.17
C ALA A 51 -9.97 6.55 11.14
N GLU A 52 -11.02 6.40 11.95
CA GLU A 52 -11.38 7.32 13.03
C GLU A 52 -10.28 7.38 14.09
N GLU A 53 -9.74 6.24 14.53
CA GLU A 53 -8.58 6.19 15.43
C GLU A 53 -7.39 7.00 14.88
N ILE A 54 -7.02 6.75 13.61
CA ILE A 54 -5.90 7.44 12.95
C ILE A 54 -6.14 8.95 12.83
N ASN A 55 -7.37 9.38 12.58
CA ASN A 55 -7.71 10.80 12.51
C ASN A 55 -7.68 11.45 13.90
N LEU A 56 -8.12 10.74 14.93
CA LEU A 56 -8.08 11.23 16.31
C LEU A 56 -6.65 11.49 16.79
N TYR A 57 -5.69 10.66 16.39
CA TYR A 57 -4.26 10.89 16.65
C TYR A 57 -3.65 12.05 15.86
N LYS A 58 -4.26 12.46 14.73
CA LYS A 58 -3.81 13.62 13.94
C LYS A 58 -4.40 14.94 14.41
N GLU A 59 -5.55 14.90 15.08
CA GLU A 59 -6.24 16.10 15.60
C GLU A 59 -5.88 16.43 17.05
N GLN A 60 -5.13 15.58 17.77
CA GLN A 60 -4.47 16.05 19.00
C GLN A 60 -3.34 17.02 18.64
N PRO A 61 -3.36 18.27 19.13
CA PRO A 61 -2.22 19.15 18.99
C PRO A 61 -1.02 18.49 19.68
N MET A 62 0.11 18.42 18.97
CA MET A 62 1.42 18.13 19.57
C MET A 62 1.75 19.25 20.58
N GLU A 63 1.21 19.16 21.79
CA GLU A 63 1.77 19.84 22.94
C GLU A 63 2.79 18.92 23.60
N GLN A 64 3.96 19.51 23.82
CA GLN A 64 5.23 18.91 24.16
C GLN A 64 5.22 18.19 25.52
N ALA A 65 5.98 17.10 25.65
CA ALA A 65 6.89 16.92 26.78
C ALA A 65 7.92 15.81 26.52
N HIS A 66 9.17 16.25 26.36
CA HIS A 66 10.33 15.45 26.70
C HIS A 66 10.26 15.06 28.19
N THR A 67 10.18 13.78 28.51
CA THR A 67 10.88 13.20 29.68
C THR A 67 11.14 11.71 29.42
N SER A 68 12.39 11.34 29.56
CA SER A 68 12.97 10.00 29.42
C SER A 68 12.38 8.98 30.40
N VAL A 69 11.87 7.84 29.90
CA VAL A 69 12.19 6.47 30.38
C VAL A 69 11.94 5.51 29.20
N GLN A 70 12.89 4.60 28.95
CA GLN A 70 12.88 3.61 27.86
C GLN A 70 11.66 2.67 27.91
N PRO A 71 11.29 2.09 26.75
CA PRO A 71 11.66 0.68 26.58
C PRO A 71 12.41 0.43 25.27
N SER A 72 13.41 -0.44 25.38
CA SER A 72 14.21 -0.98 24.29
C SER A 72 13.38 -1.60 23.16
N ALA A 73 13.56 -1.11 21.94
CA ALA A 73 13.46 -1.89 20.70
C ALA A 73 14.10 -1.08 19.56
N THR A 74 15.42 -0.93 19.60
CA THR A 74 16.18 -0.61 18.39
C THR A 74 16.05 -1.81 17.45
N LEU A 75 15.23 -1.69 16.40
CA LEU A 75 15.31 -2.60 15.27
C LEU A 75 16.62 -2.30 14.54
N SER A 76 17.68 -2.99 14.96
CA SER A 76 18.92 -3.12 14.19
C SER A 76 18.59 -3.88 12.92
N PHE A 77 18.53 -3.18 11.78
CA PHE A 77 18.64 -3.84 10.49
C PHE A 77 20.11 -4.22 10.33
N GLU A 78 20.45 -5.50 10.57
CA GLU A 78 21.72 -6.05 10.13
C GLU A 78 21.83 -5.82 8.63
N LYS A 79 22.79 -4.98 8.24
CA LYS A 79 23.35 -4.99 6.88
C LYS A 79 23.92 -6.39 6.65
N SER A 80 23.16 -7.24 5.96
CA SER A 80 23.77 -8.40 5.31
C SER A 80 24.68 -7.87 4.20
N SER A 81 25.97 -7.82 4.53
CA SER A 81 27.05 -7.51 3.61
C SER A 81 27.33 -8.77 2.81
N VAL A 82 26.66 -8.94 1.66
CA VAL A 82 27.14 -9.86 0.64
C VAL A 82 28.25 -9.15 -0.12
N GLU A 83 29.46 -9.70 0.03
CA GLU A 83 30.71 -9.21 -0.50
C GLU A 83 30.61 -8.99 -2.02
N LEU A 84 30.86 -7.75 -2.42
CA LEU A 84 31.05 -7.35 -3.81
C LEU A 84 32.39 -7.94 -4.28
N GLY A 85 32.32 -9.07 -4.97
CA GLY A 85 33.47 -9.70 -5.60
C GLY A 85 34.14 -8.75 -6.60
N ASN A 86 35.42 -8.49 -6.35
CA ASN A 86 36.34 -7.77 -7.22
C ASN A 86 36.36 -8.37 -8.63
N TYR A 87 35.95 -7.60 -9.64
CA TYR A 87 36.45 -7.79 -11.00
C TYR A 87 36.90 -6.45 -11.60
N SER A 88 38.20 -6.44 -11.90
CA SER A 88 39.03 -5.40 -12.48
C SER A 88 38.44 -4.77 -13.74
N GLU A 89 38.58 -3.45 -13.84
CA GLU A 89 38.56 -2.73 -15.11
C GLU A 89 39.57 -3.35 -16.08
N HIS A 90 39.14 -3.67 -17.30
CA HIS A 90 40.01 -3.65 -18.50
C HIS A 90 39.20 -3.28 -19.76
N TYR A 91 39.63 -2.19 -20.37
CA TYR A 91 39.33 -1.57 -21.68
C TYR A 91 38.89 -2.50 -22.82
N ARG A 92 37.94 -2.06 -23.68
CA ARG A 92 38.17 -1.53 -25.06
C ARG A 92 36.84 -1.35 -25.83
N ALA A 93 36.75 -0.25 -26.59
CA ALA A 93 35.60 0.13 -27.39
C ALA A 93 35.29 -0.84 -28.55
N ARG A 94 34.01 -1.20 -28.75
CA ARG A 94 33.42 -1.43 -30.08
C ARG A 94 31.88 -1.33 -30.06
N THR A 95 31.38 -0.46 -30.92
CA THR A 95 29.97 -0.20 -31.30
C THR A 95 29.11 -1.44 -31.47
N GLN A 96 27.98 -1.54 -30.75
CA GLN A 96 26.71 -2.03 -31.29
C GLN A 96 25.54 -1.30 -30.60
N VAL A 97 24.64 -0.81 -31.44
CA VAL A 97 23.38 -0.13 -31.14
C VAL A 97 22.48 -1.03 -30.31
N SER A 98 22.23 -0.66 -29.06
CA SER A 98 21.08 -1.14 -28.31
C SER A 98 20.50 0.05 -27.55
N ASN A 99 19.35 0.53 -28.03
CA ASN A 99 18.56 1.59 -27.40
C ASN A 99 17.82 1.04 -26.16
N VAL A 100 18.53 0.35 -25.27
CA VAL A 100 17.99 -0.04 -23.98
C VAL A 100 18.61 0.91 -22.96
N THR A 101 17.84 1.93 -22.59
CA THR A 101 18.20 2.75 -21.43
C THR A 101 18.23 1.84 -20.21
N HIS A 102 19.43 1.42 -19.80
CA HIS A 102 19.65 0.69 -18.56
C HIS A 102 18.95 1.44 -17.41
N LEU A 103 17.98 0.80 -16.76
CA LEU A 103 17.25 1.36 -15.60
C LEU A 103 18.19 1.83 -14.48
N SER A 104 19.43 1.34 -14.44
CA SER A 104 20.45 1.77 -13.47
C SER A 104 20.80 3.25 -13.56
N LYS A 105 20.55 3.93 -14.69
CA LYS A 105 20.76 5.39 -14.82
C LYS A 105 19.58 6.23 -14.35
N ALA A 106 18.38 5.66 -14.20
CA ALA A 106 17.21 6.40 -13.73
C ALA A 106 17.19 6.60 -12.21
N GLU A 107 18.03 5.87 -11.48
CA GLU A 107 18.04 5.86 -10.02
C GLU A 107 18.92 6.95 -9.39
N VAL A 108 19.75 7.64 -10.20
CA VAL A 108 20.87 8.46 -9.73
C VAL A 108 20.51 9.94 -9.46
N LEU A 109 19.28 10.38 -9.71
CA LEU A 109 18.88 11.77 -9.44
C LEU A 109 17.57 11.89 -8.66
N ARG A 110 17.37 11.08 -7.61
CA ARG A 110 16.30 11.36 -6.66
C ARG A 110 16.73 12.54 -5.78
N LYS A 111 16.19 13.73 -6.04
CA LYS A 111 16.33 14.87 -5.13
C LYS A 111 15.82 14.46 -3.75
N PRO A 112 16.45 14.91 -2.65
CA PRO A 112 15.93 14.65 -1.31
C PRO A 112 14.48 15.14 -1.20
N LEU A 113 13.60 14.30 -0.64
CA LEU A 113 12.21 14.67 -0.43
C LEU A 113 12.14 15.93 0.45
N PRO A 114 11.29 16.91 0.11
CA PRO A 114 11.10 18.11 0.93
C PRO A 114 10.69 17.77 2.38
N ASN A 115 11.18 18.58 3.33
CA ASN A 115 10.85 18.42 4.75
C ASN A 115 9.42 18.86 5.07
N ASP A 116 8.88 19.81 4.30
CA ASP A 116 7.50 20.28 4.43
C ASP A 116 6.49 19.20 4.01
N PRO A 117 5.52 18.82 4.86
CA PRO A 117 4.56 17.76 4.56
C PRO A 117 3.65 18.08 3.36
N ALA A 118 3.30 19.34 3.12
CA ALA A 118 2.41 19.72 2.02
C ALA A 118 3.13 19.60 0.67
N GLU A 119 4.36 20.11 0.60
CA GLU A 119 5.23 19.97 -0.56
C GLU A 119 5.60 18.50 -0.82
N ARG A 120 5.89 17.73 0.22
CA ARG A 120 6.15 16.28 0.09
C ARG A 120 4.95 15.55 -0.49
N LYS A 121 3.73 15.84 0.00
CA LYS A 121 2.50 15.23 -0.52
C LYS A 121 2.29 15.58 -1.99
N ARG A 122 2.57 16.82 -2.39
CA ARG A 122 2.48 17.28 -3.78
C ARG A 122 3.47 16.51 -4.67
N GLU A 123 4.72 16.40 -4.25
CA GLU A 123 5.76 15.68 -5.00
C GLU A 123 5.39 14.20 -5.17
N ILE A 124 5.02 13.52 -4.07
CA ILE A 124 4.59 12.11 -4.12
C ILE A 124 3.39 11.93 -5.07
N THR A 125 2.43 12.87 -5.05
CA THR A 125 1.26 12.80 -5.92
C THR A 125 1.65 12.93 -7.40
N PHE A 126 2.58 13.84 -7.69
CA PHE A 126 3.10 14.06 -9.05
C PHE A 126 3.88 12.85 -9.56
N GLU A 127 4.79 12.31 -8.76
CA GLU A 127 5.55 11.10 -9.09
C GLU A 127 4.61 9.90 -9.30
N LEU A 128 3.62 9.72 -8.42
CA LEU A 128 2.63 8.65 -8.56
C LEU A 128 1.82 8.78 -9.85
N GLY A 129 1.44 10.00 -10.24
CA GLY A 129 0.78 10.26 -11.51
C GLY A 129 1.65 9.85 -12.70
N THR A 130 2.92 10.25 -12.67
CA THR A 130 3.91 9.91 -13.71
C THR A 130 4.08 8.40 -13.86
N ILE A 131 4.18 7.68 -12.73
CA ILE A 131 4.31 6.22 -12.71
C ILE A 131 3.07 5.56 -13.32
N LYS A 132 1.86 6.00 -12.95
CA LYS A 132 0.61 5.43 -13.46
C LYS A 132 0.43 5.62 -14.96
N VAL A 133 0.82 6.79 -15.49
CA VAL A 133 0.79 7.04 -16.94
C VAL A 133 1.74 6.07 -17.65
N ARG A 134 2.98 5.94 -17.16
CA ARG A 134 3.97 5.00 -17.72
C ARG A 134 3.51 3.54 -17.63
N GLU A 135 2.91 3.12 -16.52
CA GLU A 135 2.35 1.77 -16.36
C GLU A 135 1.29 1.49 -17.43
N HIS A 136 0.38 2.42 -17.65
CA HIS A 136 -0.65 2.28 -18.67
C HIS A 136 -0.07 2.19 -20.09
N GLU A 137 0.95 3.00 -20.42
CA GLU A 137 1.65 2.93 -21.70
C GLU A 137 2.30 1.55 -21.92
N LEU A 138 2.98 1.02 -20.90
CA LEU A 138 3.62 -0.30 -20.97
C LEU A 138 2.60 -1.44 -21.14
N LEU A 139 1.43 -1.34 -20.50
CA LEU A 139 0.35 -2.32 -20.68
C LEU A 139 -0.22 -2.29 -22.10
N GLN A 140 -0.32 -1.11 -22.72
CA GLN A 140 -0.73 -1.01 -24.13
C GLN A 140 0.31 -1.60 -25.08
N GLU A 141 1.59 -1.38 -24.82
CA GLU A 141 2.69 -1.97 -25.58
C GLU A 141 2.65 -3.50 -25.48
N LEU A 142 2.49 -4.03 -24.27
CA LEU A 142 2.41 -5.48 -24.03
C LEU A 142 1.23 -6.12 -24.78
N ASN A 143 0.04 -5.51 -24.69
CA ASN A 143 -1.14 -5.99 -25.42
C ASN A 143 -0.91 -5.98 -26.95
N SER A 144 -0.20 -4.97 -27.44
CA SER A 144 0.14 -4.86 -28.86
C SER A 144 1.12 -5.96 -29.29
N ILE A 145 2.08 -6.31 -28.44
CA ILE A 145 3.05 -7.39 -28.68
C ILE A 145 2.32 -8.74 -28.65
N GLU A 146 1.50 -9.01 -27.63
CA GLU A 146 0.72 -10.25 -27.52
C GLU A 146 -0.17 -10.46 -28.75
N HIS A 147 -0.85 -9.40 -29.21
CA HIS A 147 -1.67 -9.47 -30.42
C HIS A 147 -0.84 -9.77 -31.67
N LYS A 148 0.36 -9.21 -31.79
CA LYS A 148 1.29 -9.49 -32.90
C LYS A 148 1.81 -10.92 -32.87
N GLU A 149 2.16 -11.46 -31.69
CA GLU A 149 2.63 -12.84 -31.54
C GLU A 149 1.53 -13.84 -31.91
N ARG A 150 0.29 -13.61 -31.49
CA ARG A 150 -0.85 -14.46 -31.88
C ARG A 150 -1.10 -14.47 -33.39
N LEU A 151 -0.90 -13.34 -34.07
CA LEU A 151 -0.99 -13.27 -35.53
C LEU A 151 0.20 -13.96 -36.22
N ALA A 152 1.40 -13.87 -35.64
CA ALA A 152 2.60 -14.48 -36.19
C ALA A 152 2.65 -16.01 -36.03
N GLY A 153 2.02 -16.55 -34.98
CA GLY A 153 1.92 -18.00 -34.73
C GLY A 153 0.78 -18.72 -35.47
N ALA A 154 0.03 -18.02 -36.33
CA ALA A 154 -1.08 -18.58 -37.11
C ALA A 154 -0.67 -18.98 -38.56
N HIS A 155 0.63 -19.08 -38.84
CA HIS A 155 1.22 -19.56 -40.09
C HIS A 155 2.13 -20.77 -39.84
#